data_AF-A0A0Q7NUG8-F1
#
_entry.id   AF-A0A0Q7NUG8-F1
#
_cell.length_a   1.000
_cell.length_b   1.000
_cell.length_c   1.000
_cell.angle_alpha   90.00
_cell.angle_beta   90.00
_cell.angle_gamma   90.00
#
_symmetry.space_group_name_H-M   'P 1'
#
loop_
_entity.id
_entity.type
_entity.pdbx_description
1 polymer ?
#
loop_
_entity_poly.entity_id
_entity_poly.type
_entity_poly.pdbx_seq_one_letter_code
_entity_poly.pdbx_strand_id
1 'polypeptide(L)'
;MAGTAARERIIVAAERLIAEHGRSVPLRDIAAAAGQRNNSAIQYHFGSRDGLIEAVVEFRLATLEVRRLELLAEQAGSGRPPGLHGLLEALVVPMFELGERHGIRHYARFLEQIHPHPAVSDATNLDSAERTSVRVIMQGLDRELATLPPRLRVRRLRALTTMLFALLADHERAAEVGDARAGDARAWGEIIDMLAGSLAAPVSAPGVVSRGRSGVESWQRT
;
A
#
# COMPACT_ATOMS: atom_id res chain seq x y z
N MET A 1 17.09 1.28 -27.54
CA MET A 1 16.11 2.32 -27.17
C MET A 1 14.64 1.88 -27.33
N ALA A 2 14.26 1.14 -28.38
CA ALA A 2 12.86 0.68 -28.56
C ALA A 2 12.34 -0.31 -27.49
N GLY A 3 13.20 -1.18 -26.96
CA GLY A 3 12.83 -2.17 -25.94
C GLY A 3 12.48 -1.58 -24.58
N THR A 4 13.17 -0.51 -24.16
CA THR A 4 12.87 0.20 -22.89
C THR A 4 11.50 0.87 -22.94
N ALA A 5 11.18 1.52 -24.05
CA ALA A 5 9.87 2.14 -24.27
C ALA A 5 8.72 1.12 -24.38
N ALA A 6 8.99 -0.10 -24.86
CA ALA A 6 7.99 -1.18 -24.84
C ALA A 6 7.76 -1.72 -23.43
N ARG A 7 8.83 -1.99 -22.68
CA ARG A 7 8.76 -2.45 -21.28
C ARG A 7 7.96 -1.48 -20.42
N GLU A 8 8.26 -0.18 -20.50
CA GLU A 8 7.57 0.84 -19.70
C GLU A 8 6.08 0.97 -20.05
N ARG A 9 5.73 0.97 -21.35
CA ARG A 9 4.32 0.97 -21.77
C ARG A 9 3.55 -0.24 -21.22
N ILE A 10 4.18 -1.41 -21.16
CA ILE A 10 3.56 -2.61 -20.59
C ILE A 10 3.36 -2.44 -19.08
N ILE A 11 4.35 -1.90 -18.36
CA ILE A 11 4.24 -1.62 -16.92
C ILE A 11 3.05 -0.68 -16.63
N VAL A 12 2.97 0.45 -17.34
CA VAL A 12 1.90 1.43 -17.14
C VAL A 12 0.53 0.85 -17.52
N ALA A 13 0.45 0.07 -18.60
CA ALA A 13 -0.80 -0.60 -18.98
C ALA A 13 -1.24 -1.66 -17.96
N ALA A 14 -0.30 -2.42 -17.41
CA ALA A 14 -0.56 -3.44 -16.40
C ALA A 14 -1.05 -2.82 -15.09
N GLU A 15 -0.40 -1.76 -14.62
CA GLU A 15 -0.79 -1.01 -13.42
C GLU A 15 -2.26 -0.57 -13.51
N ARG A 16 -2.62 0.12 -14.60
CA ARG A 16 -3.99 0.59 -14.82
C ARG A 16 -5.00 -0.56 -14.91
N LEU A 17 -4.74 -1.55 -15.78
CA LEU A 17 -5.72 -2.61 -16.01
C LEU A 17 -5.92 -3.52 -14.81
N ILE A 18 -4.87 -3.77 -14.02
CA ILE A 18 -4.99 -4.53 -12.77
C ILE A 18 -5.75 -3.72 -11.72
N ALA A 19 -5.54 -2.41 -11.64
CA ALA A 19 -6.31 -1.54 -10.75
C ALA A 19 -7.81 -1.53 -11.08
N GLU A 20 -8.15 -1.54 -12.38
CA GLU A 20 -9.54 -1.47 -12.86
C GLU A 20 -10.26 -2.84 -12.85
N HIS A 21 -9.55 -3.92 -13.20
CA HIS A 21 -10.16 -5.23 -13.49
C HIS A 21 -9.63 -6.36 -12.60
N GLY A 22 -8.75 -6.04 -11.65
CA GLY A 22 -8.12 -6.99 -10.75
C GLY A 22 -6.97 -7.78 -11.36
N ARG A 23 -6.29 -8.56 -10.51
CA ARG A 23 -5.07 -9.32 -10.85
C ARG A 23 -5.24 -10.30 -12.02
N SER A 24 -6.45 -10.80 -12.25
CA SER A 24 -6.74 -11.83 -13.27
C SER A 24 -6.87 -11.31 -14.70
N VAL A 25 -6.80 -9.98 -14.92
CA VAL A 25 -6.95 -9.38 -16.27
C VAL A 25 -6.03 -10.06 -17.30
N PRO A 26 -6.53 -10.53 -18.47
CA PRO A 26 -5.72 -11.30 -19.42
C PRO A 26 -4.46 -10.57 -19.91
N LEU A 27 -3.33 -11.28 -20.00
CA LEU A 27 -2.06 -10.71 -20.47
C LEU A 27 -2.15 -10.12 -21.89
N ARG A 28 -3.00 -10.70 -22.75
CA ARG A 28 -3.24 -10.18 -24.10
C ARG A 28 -3.90 -8.79 -24.07
N ASP A 29 -4.75 -8.51 -23.08
CA ASP A 29 -5.46 -7.23 -22.95
C ASP A 29 -4.47 -6.15 -22.46
N ILE A 30 -3.60 -6.52 -21.53
CA ILE A 30 -2.44 -5.69 -21.13
C ILE A 30 -1.54 -5.39 -22.32
N ALA A 31 -1.17 -6.41 -23.09
CA ALA A 31 -0.32 -6.24 -24.25
C ALA A 31 -0.96 -5.32 -25.31
N ALA A 32 -2.25 -5.50 -25.60
CA ALA A 32 -3.00 -4.66 -26.52
C ALA A 32 -3.07 -3.20 -26.02
N ALA A 33 -3.38 -2.97 -24.74
CA ALA A 33 -3.39 -1.64 -24.14
C ALA A 33 -2.01 -0.97 -24.17
N ALA A 34 -0.93 -1.75 -24.11
CA ALA A 34 0.45 -1.28 -24.26
C ALA A 34 0.87 -1.09 -25.73
N GLY A 35 -0.01 -1.30 -26.71
CA GLY A 35 0.29 -1.18 -28.14
C GLY A 35 1.16 -2.30 -28.70
N GLN A 36 1.12 -3.49 -28.08
CA GLN A 36 1.81 -4.69 -28.54
C GLN A 36 0.86 -5.57 -29.35
N ARG A 37 1.38 -6.26 -30.38
CA ARG A 37 0.57 -7.13 -31.25
C ARG A 37 0.10 -8.41 -30.56
N ASN A 38 0.83 -8.89 -29.55
CA ASN A 38 0.53 -10.10 -28.81
C ASN A 38 1.19 -10.05 -27.41
N ASN A 39 0.93 -11.06 -26.58
CA ASN A 39 1.50 -11.15 -25.23
C ASN A 39 2.96 -11.66 -25.19
N SER A 40 3.62 -11.89 -26.34
CA SER A 40 5.01 -12.39 -26.33
C SER A 40 5.98 -11.36 -25.77
N ALA A 41 5.69 -10.06 -25.94
CA ALA A 41 6.46 -8.99 -25.33
C ALA A 41 6.43 -9.07 -23.79
N ILE A 42 5.32 -9.50 -23.20
CA ILE A 42 5.22 -9.69 -21.75
C ILE A 42 6.11 -10.86 -21.32
N GLN A 43 6.01 -11.99 -22.02
CA GLN A 43 6.86 -13.16 -21.74
C GLN A 43 8.34 -12.83 -21.90
N TYR A 44 8.71 -12.08 -22.93
CA TYR A 44 10.08 -11.68 -23.20
C TYR A 44 10.66 -10.73 -22.14
N HIS A 45 9.89 -9.73 -21.71
CA HIS A 45 10.39 -8.69 -20.79
C HIS A 45 10.26 -9.05 -19.31
N PHE A 46 9.27 -9.87 -18.95
CA PHE A 46 8.90 -10.11 -17.56
C PHE A 46 8.84 -11.60 -17.20
N GLY A 47 8.89 -12.51 -18.19
CA GLY A 47 8.85 -13.95 -18.00
C GLY A 47 7.49 -14.51 -17.54
N SER A 48 6.73 -13.78 -16.74
CA SER A 48 5.44 -14.22 -16.21
C SER A 48 4.54 -13.05 -15.81
N ARG A 49 3.30 -13.35 -15.39
CA ARG A 49 2.44 -12.36 -14.75
C ARG A 49 3.04 -11.85 -13.44
N ASP A 50 3.61 -12.75 -12.64
CA ASP A 50 4.16 -12.38 -11.33
C ASP A 50 5.40 -11.48 -11.51
N GLY A 51 6.26 -11.80 -12.48
CA GLY A 51 7.39 -10.92 -12.85
C GLY A 51 6.95 -9.57 -13.42
N LEU A 52 5.79 -9.49 -14.08
CA LEU A 52 5.20 -8.21 -14.49
C LEU A 52 4.68 -7.42 -13.29
N ILE A 53 4.03 -8.08 -12.33
CA ILE A 53 3.55 -7.44 -11.09
C ILE A 53 4.74 -6.89 -10.28
N GLU A 54 5.80 -7.68 -10.14
CA GLU A 54 7.06 -7.26 -9.50
C GLU A 54 7.64 -6.02 -10.18
N ALA A 55 7.74 -6.03 -11.50
CA ALA A 55 8.25 -4.89 -12.26
C ALA A 55 7.40 -3.62 -12.13
N VAL A 56 6.07 -3.73 -11.99
CA VAL A 56 5.19 -2.58 -11.72
C VAL A 56 5.46 -2.01 -10.33
N VAL A 57 5.56 -2.87 -9.32
CA VAL A 57 5.85 -2.47 -7.94
C VAL A 57 7.22 -1.78 -7.85
N GLU A 58 8.26 -2.36 -8.44
CA GLU A 58 9.61 -1.79 -8.49
C GLU A 58 9.64 -0.42 -9.18
N PHE A 59 8.96 -0.30 -10.32
CA PHE A 59 8.90 0.95 -11.10
C PHE A 59 8.34 2.11 -10.26
N ARG A 60 7.30 1.85 -9.48
CA ARG A 60 6.67 2.87 -8.63
C ARG A 60 7.41 3.10 -7.31
N LEU A 61 7.99 2.05 -6.74
CA LEU A 61 8.82 2.18 -5.54
C LEU A 61 10.02 3.09 -5.79
N ALA A 62 10.67 3.02 -6.94
CA ALA A 62 11.77 3.92 -7.28
C ALA A 62 11.36 5.41 -7.23
N THR A 63 10.15 5.73 -7.72
CA THR A 63 9.61 7.10 -7.65
C THR A 63 9.29 7.51 -6.21
N LEU A 64 8.67 6.62 -5.44
CA LEU A 64 8.24 6.92 -4.07
C LEU A 64 9.43 7.00 -3.10
N GLU A 65 10.45 6.16 -3.29
CA GLU A 65 11.63 6.06 -2.43
C GLU A 65 12.32 7.42 -2.25
N VAL A 66 12.57 8.12 -3.37
CA VAL A 66 13.21 9.44 -3.35
C VAL A 66 12.42 10.40 -2.48
N ARG A 67 11.11 10.52 -2.71
CA ARG A 67 10.27 11.47 -2.00
C ARG A 67 10.10 11.12 -0.52
N ARG A 68 10.05 9.84 -0.18
CA ARG A 68 10.02 9.37 1.22
C ARG A 68 11.29 9.76 1.97
N LEU A 69 12.46 9.59 1.35
CA LEU A 69 13.73 9.95 1.97
C LEU A 69 13.86 11.46 2.18
N GLU A 70 13.36 12.28 1.24
CA GLU A 70 13.29 13.74 1.40
C GLU A 70 12.45 14.12 2.62
N LEU A 71 11.23 13.60 2.74
CA LEU A 71 10.34 13.89 3.88
C LEU A 71 10.97 13.46 5.22
N LEU A 72 11.59 12.29 5.27
CA LEU A 72 12.29 11.81 6.47
C LEU A 72 13.47 12.73 6.85
N ALA A 73 14.21 13.23 5.86
CA ALA A 73 15.33 14.14 6.09
C ALA A 73 14.84 15.52 6.58
N GLU A 74 13.78 16.05 5.98
CA GLU A 74 13.12 17.30 6.41
C GLU A 74 12.68 17.20 7.88
N GLN A 75 12.05 16.08 8.26
CA GLN A 75 11.60 15.83 9.63
C GLN A 75 12.79 15.70 10.61
N ALA A 76 13.87 15.02 10.23
CA ALA A 76 15.06 14.88 11.07
C ALA A 76 15.77 16.21 11.33
N GLY A 77 15.70 17.15 10.39
CA GLY A 77 16.25 18.51 10.52
C GLY A 77 15.64 19.32 11.68
N SER A 78 14.48 18.91 12.21
CA SER A 78 13.82 19.54 13.37
C SER A 78 14.48 19.22 14.73
N GLY A 79 15.51 18.37 14.76
CA GLY A 79 16.24 18.00 15.98
C GLY A 79 15.61 16.87 16.80
N ARG A 80 14.50 16.28 16.33
CA ARG A 80 13.89 15.08 16.91
C ARG A 80 13.58 14.07 15.80
N PRO A 81 13.75 12.75 16.02
CA PRO A 81 13.28 11.75 15.06
C PRO A 81 11.76 11.88 14.85
N PRO A 82 11.25 11.54 13.65
CA PRO A 82 9.83 11.59 13.38
C PRO A 82 9.07 10.63 14.30
N GLY A 83 8.03 11.16 14.97
CA GLY A 83 7.09 10.33 15.72
C GLY A 83 6.10 9.61 14.80
N LEU A 84 5.13 8.91 15.40
CA LEU A 84 4.11 8.14 14.68
C LEU A 84 3.50 8.85 13.44
N HIS A 85 3.03 10.09 13.59
CA HIS A 85 2.40 10.85 12.49
C HIS A 85 3.41 11.19 11.40
N GLY A 86 4.61 11.65 11.75
CA GLY A 86 5.64 11.99 10.77
C GLY A 86 6.08 10.77 9.93
N LEU A 87 6.18 9.60 10.57
CA LEU A 87 6.48 8.35 9.86
C LEU A 87 5.36 7.94 8.89
N LEU A 88 4.10 8.13 9.29
CA LEU A 88 2.94 7.87 8.42
C LEU A 88 2.84 8.90 7.29
N GLU A 89 3.10 10.17 7.55
CA GLU A 89 3.20 11.22 6.53
C GLU A 89 4.23 10.86 5.47
N ALA A 90 5.44 10.47 5.89
CA ALA A 90 6.48 10.03 4.97
C ALA A 90 6.01 8.84 4.13
N LEU A 91 5.25 7.90 4.70
CA LEU A 91 4.75 6.73 3.97
C LEU A 91 3.64 7.06 2.96
N VAL A 92 2.72 7.95 3.36
CA VAL A 92 1.41 8.18 2.76
C VAL A 92 1.42 9.35 1.77
N VAL A 93 2.00 10.50 2.14
CA VAL A 93 1.96 11.72 1.32
C VAL A 93 2.47 11.49 -0.11
N PRO A 94 3.61 10.78 -0.32
CA PRO A 94 4.09 10.52 -1.68
C PRO A 94 3.11 9.74 -2.55
N MET A 95 2.21 8.94 -1.97
CA MET A 95 1.18 8.21 -2.72
C MET A 95 0.14 9.15 -3.31
N PHE A 96 -0.25 10.19 -2.57
CA PHE A 96 -1.18 11.20 -3.10
C PHE A 96 -0.50 12.11 -4.13
N GLU A 97 0.77 12.46 -3.91
CA GLU A 97 1.55 13.26 -4.84
C GLU A 97 1.72 12.58 -6.21
N LEU A 98 1.61 11.25 -6.31
CA LEU A 98 1.57 10.55 -7.62
C LEU A 98 0.43 11.05 -8.50
N GLY A 99 -0.75 11.27 -7.92
CA GLY A 99 -1.92 11.79 -8.64
C GLY A 99 -1.75 13.24 -9.06
N GLU A 100 -1.20 14.07 -8.17
CA GLU A 100 -1.03 15.51 -8.41
C GLU A 100 0.11 15.82 -9.39
N ARG A 101 1.28 15.20 -9.18
CA ARG A 101 2.52 15.53 -9.92
C ARG A 101 2.65 14.73 -11.21
N HIS A 102 2.12 13.51 -11.25
CA HIS A 102 2.33 12.57 -12.35
C HIS A 102 1.02 12.12 -13.02
N GLY A 103 -0.14 12.54 -12.52
CA GLY A 103 -1.43 12.14 -13.07
C GLY A 103 -1.79 10.66 -12.85
N ILE A 104 -1.09 9.98 -11.95
CA ILE A 104 -1.29 8.55 -11.66
C ILE A 104 -2.37 8.41 -10.58
N ARG A 105 -3.55 7.90 -10.95
CA ARG A 105 -4.77 7.90 -10.09
C ARG A 105 -5.31 6.50 -9.80
N HIS A 106 -4.49 5.48 -9.95
CA HIS A 106 -4.90 4.08 -9.85
C HIS A 106 -3.86 3.19 -9.16
N TYR A 107 -2.79 3.76 -8.63
CA TYR A 107 -1.71 2.96 -8.04
C TYR A 107 -2.11 2.40 -6.67
N ALA A 108 -2.90 3.13 -5.88
CA ALA A 108 -3.42 2.60 -4.63
C ALA A 108 -4.41 1.46 -4.87
N ARG A 109 -5.31 1.61 -5.84
CA ARG A 109 -6.19 0.52 -6.31
C ARG A 109 -5.39 -0.67 -6.83
N PHE A 110 -4.33 -0.46 -7.59
CA PHE A 110 -3.43 -1.53 -8.00
C PHE A 110 -2.88 -2.29 -6.79
N LEU A 111 -2.33 -1.59 -5.80
CA LEU A 111 -1.79 -2.19 -4.57
C LEU A 111 -2.86 -2.92 -3.76
N GLU A 112 -4.09 -2.39 -3.68
CA GLU A 112 -5.23 -3.05 -3.05
C GLU A 112 -5.50 -4.42 -3.70
N GLN A 113 -5.45 -4.51 -5.04
CA GLN A 113 -5.67 -5.76 -5.79
C GLN A 113 -4.54 -6.79 -5.63
N ILE A 114 -3.31 -6.34 -5.33
CA ILE A 114 -2.14 -7.22 -5.24
C ILE A 114 -1.55 -7.33 -3.84
N HIS A 115 -2.18 -6.78 -2.80
CA HIS A 115 -1.63 -6.78 -1.44
C HIS A 115 -1.25 -8.18 -0.87
N PRO A 116 -1.88 -9.32 -1.26
CA PRO A 116 -1.44 -10.65 -0.83
C PRO A 116 -0.25 -11.20 -1.65
N HIS A 117 0.16 -10.51 -2.72
CA HIS A 117 1.24 -10.94 -3.59
C HIS A 117 2.60 -10.78 -2.88
N PRO A 118 3.54 -11.75 -3.00
CA PRO A 118 4.85 -11.69 -2.35
C PRO A 118 5.60 -10.37 -2.58
N ALA A 119 5.57 -9.82 -3.80
CA ALA A 119 6.13 -8.51 -4.13
C ALA A 119 5.74 -7.36 -3.16
N VAL A 120 4.58 -7.47 -2.50
CA VAL A 120 4.08 -6.52 -1.51
C VAL A 120 4.11 -7.09 -0.10
N SER A 121 3.68 -8.35 0.09
CA SER A 121 3.47 -8.96 1.40
C SER A 121 4.71 -9.58 2.03
N ASP A 122 5.72 -9.94 1.23
CA ASP A 122 6.94 -10.58 1.74
C ASP A 122 7.79 -9.56 2.50
N ALA A 123 7.97 -9.81 3.80
CA ALA A 123 8.75 -8.95 4.66
C ALA A 123 10.23 -8.88 4.26
N THR A 124 10.76 -9.92 3.60
CA THR A 124 12.15 -9.93 3.10
C THR A 124 12.36 -8.90 1.99
N ASN A 125 11.29 -8.48 1.29
CA ASN A 125 11.39 -7.41 0.31
C ASN A 125 11.73 -6.06 0.94
N LEU A 126 11.38 -5.84 2.22
CA LEU A 126 11.83 -4.64 2.95
C LEU A 126 13.35 -4.60 3.13
N ASP A 127 14.01 -5.77 3.02
CA ASP A 127 15.46 -5.86 3.14
C ASP A 127 16.23 -5.57 1.84
N SER A 128 15.53 -5.31 0.73
CA SER A 128 16.18 -4.89 -0.52
C SER A 128 16.75 -3.46 -0.41
N ALA A 129 17.86 -3.20 -1.09
CA ALA A 129 18.52 -1.88 -1.12
C ALA A 129 17.60 -0.78 -1.69
N GLU A 130 16.65 -1.18 -2.55
CA GLU A 130 15.70 -0.31 -3.25
C GLU A 130 14.51 0.13 -2.37
N ARG A 131 14.35 -0.45 -1.17
CA ARG A 131 13.25 -0.15 -0.23
C ARG A 131 13.75 0.42 1.10
N THR A 132 14.80 1.23 1.05
CA THR A 132 15.44 1.78 2.25
C THR A 132 14.45 2.64 3.06
N SER A 133 13.66 3.49 2.41
CA SER A 133 12.71 4.39 3.08
C SER A 133 11.61 3.64 3.81
N VAL A 134 10.98 2.65 3.15
CA VAL A 134 9.91 1.85 3.76
C VAL A 134 10.45 1.07 4.95
N ARG A 135 11.67 0.53 4.85
CA ARG A 135 12.33 -0.14 5.97
C ARG A 135 12.54 0.80 7.15
N VAL A 136 13.10 1.98 6.92
CA VAL A 136 13.33 3.00 7.95
C VAL A 136 12.02 3.41 8.61
N ILE A 137 10.96 3.64 7.82
CA ILE A 137 9.63 3.98 8.31
C ILE A 137 9.08 2.85 9.18
N MET A 138 9.07 1.61 8.69
CA MET A 138 8.51 0.46 9.43
C MET A 138 9.29 0.17 10.72
N GLN A 139 10.62 0.36 10.72
CA GLN A 139 11.42 0.29 11.94
C GLN A 139 11.10 1.42 12.92
N GLY A 140 10.87 2.64 12.43
CA GLY A 140 10.38 3.75 13.24
C GLY A 140 9.05 3.43 13.90
N LEU A 141 8.09 2.93 13.11
CA LEU A 141 6.76 2.53 13.62
C LEU A 141 6.87 1.40 14.65
N ASP A 142 7.74 0.42 14.44
CA ASP A 142 7.98 -0.65 15.43
C ASP A 142 8.51 -0.10 16.78
N ARG A 143 9.35 0.94 16.74
CA ARG A 143 9.86 1.62 17.94
C ARG A 143 8.77 2.44 18.65
N GLU A 144 7.94 3.16 17.91
CA GLU A 144 6.80 3.92 18.49
C GLU A 144 5.81 2.99 19.19
N LEU A 145 5.71 1.73 18.75
CA LEU A 145 4.85 0.70 19.32
C LEU A 145 5.54 -0.20 20.35
N ALA A 146 6.74 0.14 20.82
CA ALA A 146 7.56 -0.72 21.69
C ALA A 146 6.92 -1.01 23.07
N THR A 147 5.97 -0.18 23.52
CA THR A 147 5.22 -0.42 24.76
C THR A 147 4.19 -1.54 24.65
N LEU A 148 3.83 -1.94 23.42
CA LEU A 148 2.87 -3.01 23.17
C LEU A 148 3.53 -4.40 23.27
N PRO A 149 2.80 -5.44 23.67
CA PRO A 149 3.27 -6.82 23.58
C PRO A 149 3.71 -7.17 22.14
N PRO A 150 4.82 -7.90 21.93
CA PRO A 150 5.37 -8.14 20.59
C PRO A 150 4.38 -8.72 19.57
N ARG A 151 3.53 -9.66 20.02
CA ARG A 151 2.49 -10.27 19.16
C ARG A 151 1.45 -9.23 18.70
N LEU A 152 1.09 -8.29 19.57
CA LEU A 152 0.13 -7.25 19.25
C LEU A 152 0.75 -6.23 18.27
N ARG A 153 2.01 -5.86 18.49
CA ARG A 153 2.76 -4.97 17.60
C ARG A 153 2.83 -5.52 16.17
N VAL A 154 3.22 -6.78 16.00
CA VAL A 154 3.24 -7.45 14.69
C VAL A 154 1.86 -7.44 14.04
N ARG A 155 0.80 -7.69 14.82
CA ARG A 155 -0.57 -7.67 14.30
C ARG A 155 -1.00 -6.27 13.84
N ARG A 156 -0.65 -5.21 14.59
CA ARG A 156 -0.95 -3.82 14.21
C ARG A 156 -0.19 -3.40 12.95
N LEU A 157 1.11 -3.70 12.88
CA LEU A 157 1.92 -3.39 11.69
C LEU A 157 1.46 -4.17 10.46
N ARG A 158 0.98 -5.42 10.61
CA ARG A 158 0.37 -6.17 9.51
C ARG A 158 -0.97 -5.59 9.08
N ALA A 159 -1.81 -5.15 10.02
CA ALA A 159 -3.10 -4.53 9.71
C ALA A 159 -2.93 -3.17 9.01
N LEU A 160 -1.86 -2.43 9.34
CA LEU A 160 -1.55 -1.13 8.76
C LEU A 160 -1.51 -1.18 7.23
N THR A 161 -0.84 -2.16 6.62
CA THR A 161 -0.71 -2.23 5.16
C THR A 161 -2.06 -2.47 4.48
N THR A 162 -2.92 -3.30 5.09
CA THR A 162 -4.29 -3.54 4.60
C THR A 162 -5.12 -2.26 4.67
N MET A 163 -5.10 -1.56 5.81
CA MET A 163 -5.84 -0.31 5.99
C MET A 163 -5.31 0.80 5.10
N LEU A 164 -3.98 0.91 4.96
CA LEU A 164 -3.32 1.89 4.11
C LEU A 164 -3.80 1.78 2.66
N PHE A 165 -3.73 0.58 2.07
CA PHE A 165 -4.14 0.41 0.68
C PHE A 165 -5.64 0.62 0.48
N ALA A 166 -6.47 0.13 1.40
CA ALA A 166 -7.92 0.34 1.33
C ALA A 166 -8.29 1.83 1.39
N LEU A 167 -7.75 2.59 2.36
CA LEU A 167 -8.06 4.02 2.50
C LEU A 167 -7.56 4.84 1.31
N LEU A 168 -6.36 4.53 0.80
CA LEU A 168 -5.82 5.21 -0.39
C LEU A 168 -6.62 4.86 -1.66
N ALA A 169 -7.03 3.60 -1.82
CA ALA A 169 -7.86 3.17 -2.95
C ALA A 169 -9.27 3.77 -2.90
N ASP A 170 -9.86 3.90 -1.70
CA ASP A 170 -11.12 4.61 -1.50
C ASP A 170 -10.98 6.10 -1.85
N HIS A 171 -9.88 6.74 -1.48
CA HIS A 171 -9.59 8.11 -1.88
C HIS A 171 -9.45 8.27 -3.41
N GLU A 172 -8.72 7.37 -4.07
CA GLU A 172 -8.60 7.38 -5.54
C GLU A 172 -9.98 7.23 -6.21
N ARG A 173 -10.84 6.33 -5.70
CA ARG A 173 -12.21 6.14 -6.21
C ARG A 173 -13.07 7.39 -6.01
N ALA A 174 -13.02 7.99 -4.83
CA ALA A 174 -13.75 9.23 -4.52
C ALA A 174 -13.29 10.39 -5.41
N ALA A 175 -11.98 10.50 -5.68
CA ALA A 175 -11.44 11.53 -6.57
C ALA A 175 -11.83 11.31 -8.04
N GLU A 176 -11.97 10.06 -8.50
CA GLU A 176 -12.37 9.73 -9.86
C GLU A 176 -13.83 10.13 -10.16
N VAL A 177 -14.74 9.96 -9.20
CA VAL A 177 -16.15 10.34 -9.34
C VAL A 177 -16.45 11.81 -9.00
N GLY A 178 -15.44 12.55 -8.53
CA GLY A 178 -15.53 13.99 -8.22
C GLY A 178 -15.98 14.32 -6.78
N ASP A 179 -16.11 13.31 -5.91
CA ASP A 179 -16.51 13.48 -4.50
C ASP A 179 -15.36 13.97 -3.62
N ALA A 180 -14.11 13.77 -4.03
CA ALA A 180 -12.91 14.28 -3.37
C ALA A 180 -12.05 15.11 -4.34
N ARG A 181 -11.43 16.19 -3.85
CA ARG A 181 -10.43 16.92 -4.64
C ARG A 181 -9.09 16.20 -4.54
N ALA A 182 -8.41 16.06 -5.67
CA ALA A 182 -7.11 15.38 -5.78
C ALA A 182 -5.99 15.98 -4.91
N GLY A 183 -6.18 17.20 -4.42
CA GLY A 183 -5.27 17.90 -3.50
C GLY A 183 -5.94 18.38 -2.22
N ASP A 184 -6.93 17.63 -1.73
CA ASP A 184 -7.54 17.90 -0.45
C ASP A 184 -6.59 17.47 0.69
N ALA A 185 -5.68 18.37 1.07
CA ALA A 185 -4.74 18.16 2.17
C ALA A 185 -5.42 17.76 3.48
N ARG A 186 -6.69 18.15 3.68
CA ARG A 186 -7.48 17.72 4.84
C ARG A 186 -7.82 16.24 4.75
N ALA A 187 -8.29 15.76 3.59
CA ALA A 187 -8.57 14.34 3.38
C ALA A 187 -7.31 13.48 3.57
N TRP A 188 -6.14 13.98 3.16
CA TRP A 188 -4.86 13.30 3.38
C TRP A 188 -4.52 13.22 4.87
N GLY A 189 -4.70 14.31 5.60
CA GLY A 189 -4.53 14.36 7.05
C GLY A 189 -5.48 13.40 7.77
N GLU A 190 -6.75 13.35 7.38
CA GLU A 190 -7.74 12.42 7.95
C GLU A 190 -7.34 10.95 7.75
N ILE A 191 -6.79 10.58 6.58
CA ILE A 191 -6.27 9.22 6.34
C ILE A 191 -5.08 8.92 7.25
N ILE A 192 -4.16 9.86 7.42
CA ILE A 192 -3.00 9.72 8.32
C ILE A 192 -3.46 9.56 9.77
N ASP A 193 -4.43 10.35 10.22
CA ASP A 193 -5.02 10.29 11.56
C ASP A 193 -5.72 8.94 11.81
N MET A 194 -6.46 8.42 10.83
CA MET A 194 -7.09 7.11 10.91
C MET A 194 -6.06 5.98 11.04
N LEU A 195 -4.98 6.03 10.25
CA LEU A 195 -3.89 5.06 10.34
C LEU A 195 -3.17 5.16 11.69
N ALA A 196 -2.85 6.38 12.15
CA ALA A 196 -2.22 6.63 13.44
C ALA A 196 -3.10 6.13 14.60
N GLY A 197 -4.40 6.44 14.56
CA GLY A 197 -5.39 5.99 15.53
C GLY A 197 -5.49 4.46 15.59
N SER A 198 -5.42 3.77 14.45
CA SER A 198 -5.43 2.30 14.41
C SER A 198 -4.19 1.68 15.07
N LEU A 199 -3.03 2.31 14.89
CA LEU A 199 -1.76 1.88 15.46
C LEU A 199 -1.66 2.21 16.96
N ALA A 200 -2.18 3.37 17.37
CA ALA A 200 -2.12 3.87 18.74
C ALA A 200 -3.31 3.45 19.61
N ALA A 201 -4.33 2.80 19.03
CA ALA A 201 -5.56 2.42 19.71
C ALA A 201 -5.30 1.79 21.09
N PRO A 202 -6.08 2.11 22.14
CA PRO A 202 -5.92 1.48 23.44
C PRO A 202 -6.06 -0.05 23.37
N VAL A 203 -5.31 -0.77 24.22
CA VAL A 203 -5.51 -2.21 24.39
C VAL A 203 -6.68 -2.42 25.33
N SER A 204 -7.79 -2.96 24.82
CA SER A 204 -8.91 -3.33 25.67
C SER A 204 -8.48 -4.35 26.74
N ALA A 205 -8.99 -4.20 27.96
CA ALA A 205 -8.78 -5.17 29.02
C ALA A 205 -9.25 -6.57 28.56
N PRO A 206 -8.57 -7.66 28.99
CA PRO A 206 -9.02 -9.02 28.68
C PRO A 206 -10.46 -9.23 29.16
N GLY A 207 -11.39 -9.48 28.22
CA GLY A 207 -12.81 -9.75 28.51
C GLY A 207 -13.84 -8.82 27.85
N VAL A 208 -13.43 -7.74 27.18
CA VAL A 208 -14.38 -6.79 26.54
C VAL A 208 -15.18 -7.42 25.39
N VAL A 209 -14.59 -8.40 24.67
CA VAL A 209 -15.36 -9.23 23.74
C VAL A 209 -15.88 -10.42 24.53
N SER A 210 -17.08 -10.28 25.08
CA SER A 210 -17.81 -11.41 25.64
C SER A 210 -17.92 -12.47 24.55
N ARG A 211 -17.18 -13.58 24.68
CA ARG A 211 -17.55 -14.79 23.96
C ARG A 211 -18.92 -15.13 24.53
N GLY A 212 -19.97 -14.87 23.77
CA GLY A 212 -21.32 -15.23 24.15
C GLY A 212 -21.31 -16.66 24.65
N ARG A 213 -21.50 -16.85 25.96
CA ARG A 213 -21.83 -18.16 26.51
C ARG A 213 -23.20 -18.46 25.92
N SER A 214 -23.24 -19.23 24.85
CA SER A 214 -24.46 -19.87 24.39
C SER A 214 -24.91 -20.81 25.51
N GLY A 215 -25.78 -20.28 26.37
CA GLY A 215 -26.58 -21.10 27.28
C GLY A 215 -27.51 -21.97 26.45
N VAL A 216 -27.03 -23.14 26.05
CA VAL A 216 -27.89 -24.26 25.68
C VAL A 216 -28.20 -24.99 26.98
N GLU A 217 -29.04 -24.40 27.82
CA GLU A 217 -29.61 -25.07 28.99
C GLU A 217 -31.03 -25.55 28.66
N SER A 218 -31.11 -26.86 28.43
CA SER A 218 -32.19 -27.75 28.88
C SER A 218 -33.65 -27.36 28.58
N TRP A 219 -34.13 -27.74 27.38
CA TRP A 219 -35.51 -28.20 27.22
C TRP A 219 -35.52 -29.73 27.14
N GLN A 220 -35.32 -30.38 28.29
CA GLN A 220 -35.79 -31.74 28.52
C GLN A 220 -36.33 -31.80 29.94
N ARG A 221 -37.64 -31.66 30.06
CA ARG A 221 -38.44 -32.34 31.08
C ARG A 221 -39.86 -32.48 30.53
N THR A 222 -40.12 -33.73 30.14
CA THR A 222 -41.37 -34.51 30.31
C THR A 222 -42.54 -33.79 30.96
#